data_AF-A0A0S4XLY7-F1
#
_entry.id   AF-A0A0S4XLY7-F1
#
_cell.length_a   1.000
_cell.length_b   1.000
_cell.length_c   1.000
_cell.angle_alpha   90.00
_cell.angle_beta   90.00
_cell.angle_gamma   90.00
#
_symmetry.space_group_name_H-M   'P 1'
#
loop_
_entity.id
_entity.type
_entity.pdbx_description
1 polymer ?
#
loop_
_entity_poly.entity_id
_entity_poly.type
_entity_poly.pdbx_seq_one_letter_code
_entity_poly.pdbx_strand_id
1 'polypeptide(L)'
;MNILVTGASGFIGSAIVNGLDKKDNTIFMGLRSSKDSNPHTIICDFSKDFSIDIWKERLKDIDIVINAVGIIAETKEQKFSDLHTKAPIALFKACELAGVKKVIQISALGTNANAITQYHKSKREADEYLRNSTLHYCILKPSIVYGEDGVSTELFKGLSALPVTPIIDDGEQLLQPIYINDLVKTLNTCVKDNKNKNLELDLVGPKAISYKELLRLFRAWLEKKPALEIKIPQSLFFMGRVLNEPAISKDNLIMLKQGNSSDVKPLEDFLGTPMRSMQETIFAKNATPAQKLAANFYFMPILSQFVLGFIWIWTAIVSAFLYPHDLAIALLNNVGISGVFEEPLLYLASLLDFIIGILTIVGWRLKELLVFQLIVILVYTIILTLFAPYHWLHPFGPLSKNLALLMMIYMMLLMKVKK
;
A
#
# COMPACT_ATOMS: atom_id res chain seq x y z
N MET A 1 -8.45 -31.87 6.38
CA MET A 1 -9.43 -31.15 5.55
C MET A 1 -8.69 -30.37 4.47
N ASN A 2 -9.33 -30.18 3.33
CA ASN A 2 -8.80 -29.33 2.26
C ASN A 2 -9.28 -27.89 2.47
N ILE A 3 -8.35 -26.96 2.63
CA ILE A 3 -8.64 -25.55 2.95
C ILE A 3 -8.12 -24.67 1.82
N LEU A 4 -9.00 -23.95 1.14
CA LEU A 4 -8.62 -22.94 0.15
C LEU A 4 -8.49 -21.56 0.83
N VAL A 5 -7.32 -20.94 0.72
CA VAL A 5 -7.09 -19.56 1.18
C VAL A 5 -6.96 -18.65 -0.03
N THR A 6 -7.98 -17.85 -0.33
CA THR A 6 -7.89 -16.82 -1.39
C THR A 6 -7.18 -15.58 -0.86
N GLY A 7 -6.44 -14.89 -1.72
CA GLY A 7 -5.62 -13.75 -1.29
C GLY A 7 -4.34 -14.19 -0.55
N ALA A 8 -3.87 -15.42 -0.80
CA ALA A 8 -2.73 -16.03 -0.11
C ALA A 8 -1.41 -15.27 -0.28
N SER A 9 -1.28 -14.41 -1.31
CA SER A 9 -0.11 -13.55 -1.50
C SER A 9 -0.15 -12.23 -0.72
N GLY A 10 -1.30 -11.86 -0.15
CA GLY A 10 -1.46 -10.64 0.64
C GLY A 10 -0.94 -10.81 2.07
N PHE A 11 -0.76 -9.70 2.78
CA PHE A 11 -0.23 -9.69 4.16
C PHE A 11 -1.02 -10.62 5.11
N ILE A 12 -2.34 -10.53 5.12
CA ILE A 12 -3.18 -11.39 5.97
C ILE A 12 -3.20 -12.83 5.45
N GLY A 13 -3.40 -13.02 4.14
CA GLY A 13 -3.49 -14.35 3.54
C GLY A 13 -2.21 -15.18 3.69
N SER A 14 -1.04 -14.57 3.53
CA SER A 14 0.25 -15.26 3.69
C SER A 14 0.49 -15.66 5.15
N ALA A 15 0.14 -14.78 6.11
CA ALA A 15 0.19 -15.11 7.53
C ALA A 15 -0.76 -16.26 7.89
N ILE A 16 -1.96 -16.29 7.31
CA ILE A 16 -2.91 -17.40 7.46
C ILE A 16 -2.31 -18.70 6.92
N VAL A 17 -1.82 -18.72 5.68
CA VAL A 17 -1.21 -19.92 5.06
C VAL A 17 -0.04 -20.44 5.89
N ASN A 18 0.78 -19.54 6.46
CA ASN A 18 1.93 -19.91 7.27
C ASN A 18 1.55 -20.41 8.67
N GLY A 19 0.48 -19.88 9.26
CA GLY A 19 0.07 -20.21 10.62
C GLY A 19 -1.06 -21.24 10.74
N LEU A 20 -1.67 -21.67 9.62
CA LEU A 20 -2.60 -22.79 9.61
C LEU A 20 -1.90 -24.11 9.96
N ASP A 21 -2.56 -24.90 10.80
CA ASP A 21 -2.07 -26.22 11.21
C ASP A 21 -2.08 -27.21 10.04
N LYS A 22 -0.89 -27.65 9.60
CA LYS A 22 -0.71 -28.53 8.44
C LYS A 22 -0.80 -30.01 8.79
N LYS A 23 -0.85 -30.38 10.07
CA LYS A 23 -0.82 -31.79 10.49
C LYS A 23 -2.02 -32.57 9.94
N ASP A 24 -3.19 -31.94 9.94
CA ASP A 24 -4.45 -32.55 9.52
C ASP A 24 -5.12 -31.80 8.35
N ASN A 25 -4.47 -30.76 7.80
CA ASN A 25 -5.03 -29.92 6.74
C ASN A 25 -4.10 -29.77 5.53
N THR A 26 -4.68 -29.92 4.35
CA THR A 26 -4.03 -29.58 3.07
C THR A 26 -4.44 -28.17 2.70
N ILE A 27 -3.46 -27.28 2.54
CA ILE A 27 -3.70 -25.86 2.28
C ILE A 27 -3.52 -25.57 0.80
N PHE A 28 -4.58 -25.11 0.15
CA PHE A 28 -4.59 -24.64 -1.23
C PHE A 28 -4.47 -23.11 -1.25
N MET A 29 -3.48 -22.59 -1.96
CA MET A 29 -3.21 -21.15 -2.08
C MET A 29 -3.92 -20.58 -3.30
N GLY A 30 -4.90 -19.72 -3.06
CA GLY A 30 -5.58 -18.93 -4.08
C GLY A 30 -4.75 -17.71 -4.46
N LEU A 31 -4.10 -17.75 -5.63
CA LEU A 31 -3.20 -16.71 -6.13
C LEU A 31 -3.74 -16.10 -7.42
N ARG A 32 -3.53 -14.78 -7.63
CA ARG A 32 -3.93 -14.10 -8.87
C ARG A 32 -3.19 -14.63 -10.09
N SER A 33 -1.91 -14.92 -9.91
CA SER A 33 -1.03 -15.51 -10.91
C SER A 33 0.07 -16.28 -10.19
N SER A 34 0.43 -17.44 -10.70
CA SER A 34 1.61 -18.19 -10.26
C SER A 34 2.42 -18.58 -11.49
N LYS A 35 3.75 -18.48 -11.39
CA LYS A 35 4.67 -19.08 -12.37
C LYS A 35 5.05 -20.51 -11.99
N ASP A 36 4.79 -20.88 -10.74
CA ASP A 36 5.15 -22.19 -10.20
C ASP A 36 3.97 -23.15 -10.36
N SER A 37 4.27 -24.36 -10.82
CA SER A 37 3.33 -25.46 -11.01
C SER A 37 3.06 -26.23 -9.71
N ASN A 38 2.89 -25.52 -8.59
CA ASN A 38 2.59 -26.16 -7.31
C ASN A 38 1.16 -26.72 -7.35
N PRO A 39 0.96 -28.03 -7.09
CA PRO A 39 -0.36 -28.67 -7.16
C PRO A 39 -1.37 -28.13 -6.14
N HIS A 40 -0.90 -27.47 -5.07
CA HIS A 40 -1.74 -26.81 -4.08
C HIS A 40 -1.91 -25.31 -4.37
N THR A 41 -1.72 -24.88 -5.62
CA THR A 41 -1.99 -23.51 -6.05
C THR A 41 -3.21 -23.48 -6.96
N ILE A 42 -4.16 -22.61 -6.62
CA ILE A 42 -5.36 -22.36 -7.42
C ILE A 42 -5.26 -20.95 -7.96
N ILE A 43 -5.34 -20.80 -9.28
CA ILE A 43 -5.37 -19.47 -9.89
C ILE A 43 -6.77 -18.89 -9.72
N CYS A 44 -6.87 -17.74 -9.06
CA CYS A 44 -8.10 -16.98 -8.92
C CYS A 44 -7.83 -15.47 -8.98
N ASP A 45 -8.44 -14.80 -9.95
CA ASP A 45 -8.40 -13.35 -10.14
C ASP A 45 -9.76 -12.75 -9.83
N PHE A 46 -9.91 -12.21 -8.62
CA PHE A 46 -11.16 -11.57 -8.17
C PHE A 46 -11.51 -10.29 -8.95
N SER A 47 -10.65 -9.80 -9.84
CA SER A 47 -11.02 -8.74 -10.80
C SER A 47 -11.80 -9.26 -12.01
N LYS A 48 -11.94 -10.59 -12.16
CA LYS A 48 -12.57 -11.24 -13.33
C LYS A 48 -13.48 -12.40 -12.97
N ASP A 49 -13.24 -13.10 -11.86
CA ASP A 49 -13.91 -14.34 -11.48
C ASP A 49 -15.31 -14.10 -10.86
N PHE A 50 -16.22 -13.54 -11.65
CA PHE A 50 -17.59 -13.20 -11.23
C PHE A 50 -18.62 -14.30 -11.53
N SER A 51 -18.24 -15.33 -12.29
CA SER A 51 -19.12 -16.45 -12.61
C SER A 51 -18.88 -17.63 -11.66
N ILE A 52 -19.98 -18.28 -11.28
CA ILE A 52 -20.00 -19.50 -10.46
C ILE A 52 -19.26 -20.64 -11.18
N ASP A 53 -19.39 -20.74 -12.50
CA ASP A 53 -18.83 -21.86 -13.28
C ASP A 53 -17.31 -21.95 -13.18
N ILE A 54 -16.65 -20.78 -13.07
CA ILE A 54 -15.20 -20.67 -12.93
C ILE A 54 -14.71 -21.32 -11.62
N TRP A 55 -15.57 -21.35 -10.59
CA TRP A 55 -15.24 -21.89 -9.27
C TRP A 55 -15.53 -23.39 -9.12
N LYS A 56 -16.32 -24.01 -10.01
CA LYS A 56 -16.72 -25.43 -9.91
C LYS A 56 -15.52 -26.37 -9.77
N GLU A 57 -14.58 -26.30 -10.71
CA GLU A 57 -13.37 -27.13 -10.68
C GLU A 57 -12.44 -26.75 -9.52
N ARG A 58 -12.38 -25.46 -9.18
CA ARG A 58 -11.48 -24.92 -8.14
C ARG A 58 -11.91 -25.27 -6.72
N LEU A 59 -13.19 -25.54 -6.52
CA LEU A 59 -13.77 -25.93 -5.23
C LEU A 59 -13.95 -27.43 -5.09
N LYS A 60 -13.55 -28.21 -6.09
CA LYS A 60 -13.60 -29.67 -6.03
C LYS A 60 -12.79 -30.16 -4.83
N ASP A 61 -13.42 -30.98 -4.00
CA ASP A 61 -12.86 -31.55 -2.78
C ASP A 61 -12.41 -30.52 -1.72
N ILE A 62 -12.83 -29.25 -1.81
CA ILE A 62 -12.54 -28.23 -0.79
C ILE A 62 -13.56 -28.31 0.34
N ASP A 63 -13.09 -28.48 1.58
CA ASP A 63 -13.93 -28.52 2.77
C ASP A 63 -14.22 -27.13 3.33
N ILE A 64 -13.22 -26.25 3.34
CA ILE A 64 -13.28 -24.91 3.94
C ILE A 64 -12.68 -23.90 2.99
N VAL A 65 -13.36 -22.75 2.84
CA VAL A 65 -12.83 -21.60 2.11
C VAL A 65 -12.57 -20.45 3.08
N ILE A 66 -11.37 -19.89 3.03
CA ILE A 66 -10.97 -18.69 3.74
C ILE A 66 -10.77 -17.59 2.69
N ASN A 67 -11.61 -16.56 2.74
CA ASN A 67 -11.48 -15.42 1.85
C ASN A 67 -10.76 -14.25 2.52
N ALA A 68 -9.51 -14.02 2.14
CA ALA A 68 -8.69 -12.90 2.62
C ALA A 68 -8.41 -11.86 1.52
N VAL A 69 -9.14 -11.89 0.40
CA VAL A 69 -9.00 -10.90 -0.67
C VAL A 69 -9.58 -9.55 -0.22
N GLY A 70 -8.78 -8.50 -0.39
CA GLY A 70 -9.21 -7.13 -0.14
C GLY A 70 -8.19 -6.09 -0.60
N ILE A 71 -8.70 -4.91 -0.91
CA ILE A 71 -7.91 -3.71 -1.22
C ILE A 71 -8.40 -2.56 -0.32
N ILE A 72 -7.53 -1.63 0.03
CA ILE A 72 -7.88 -0.46 0.87
C ILE A 72 -8.09 0.83 0.06
N ALA A 73 -7.76 0.78 -1.23
CA ALA A 73 -7.98 1.86 -2.18
C ALA A 73 -8.18 1.27 -3.58
N GLU A 74 -9.02 1.90 -4.39
CA GLU A 74 -9.24 1.51 -5.77
C GLU A 74 -8.08 1.95 -6.68
N THR A 75 -7.82 1.15 -7.70
CA THR A 75 -6.93 1.48 -8.82
C THR A 75 -7.74 1.43 -10.13
N LYS A 76 -7.10 1.72 -11.27
CA LYS A 76 -7.79 1.60 -12.56
C LYS A 76 -8.22 0.15 -12.84
N GLU A 77 -7.43 -0.80 -12.36
CA GLU A 77 -7.60 -2.24 -12.59
C GLU A 77 -8.34 -2.96 -11.47
N GLN A 78 -8.44 -2.38 -10.27
CA GLN A 78 -9.05 -3.02 -9.10
C GLN A 78 -10.07 -2.10 -8.43
N LYS A 79 -11.32 -2.55 -8.43
CA LYS A 79 -12.45 -1.82 -7.83
C LYS A 79 -13.01 -2.57 -6.62
N PHE A 80 -13.53 -1.82 -5.66
CA PHE A 80 -14.18 -2.39 -4.47
C PHE A 80 -15.38 -3.27 -4.87
N SER A 81 -16.23 -2.79 -5.78
CA SER A 81 -17.40 -3.54 -6.24
C SER A 81 -17.06 -4.91 -6.84
N ASP A 82 -15.89 -5.03 -7.46
CA ASP A 82 -15.45 -6.27 -8.09
C ASP A 82 -14.83 -7.20 -7.04
N LEU A 83 -13.84 -6.72 -6.29
CA LEU A 83 -13.04 -7.53 -5.38
C LEU A 83 -13.69 -7.81 -4.02
N HIS A 84 -14.56 -6.92 -3.53
CA HIS A 84 -15.22 -7.07 -2.21
C HIS A 84 -16.64 -7.57 -2.31
N THR A 85 -17.31 -7.41 -3.46
CA THR A 85 -18.74 -7.73 -3.60
C THR A 85 -18.94 -8.84 -4.62
N LYS A 86 -18.76 -8.57 -5.92
CA LYS A 86 -19.14 -9.52 -6.99
C LYS A 86 -18.38 -10.84 -6.91
N ALA A 87 -17.05 -10.79 -6.82
CA ALA A 87 -16.24 -12.01 -6.80
C ALA A 87 -16.44 -12.84 -5.51
N PRO A 88 -16.45 -12.24 -4.29
CA PRO A 88 -16.81 -12.98 -3.09
C PRO A 88 -18.22 -13.60 -3.14
N ILE A 89 -19.24 -12.88 -3.64
CA ILE A 89 -20.59 -13.44 -3.78
C ILE A 89 -20.62 -14.61 -4.77
N ALA A 90 -19.90 -14.52 -5.89
CA ALA A 90 -19.79 -15.62 -6.85
C ALA A 90 -19.09 -16.85 -6.23
N LEU A 91 -18.04 -16.61 -5.44
CA LEU A 91 -17.36 -17.65 -4.68
C LEU A 91 -18.30 -18.31 -3.66
N PHE A 92 -19.05 -17.53 -2.88
CA PHE A 92 -19.99 -18.07 -1.87
C PHE A 92 -21.10 -18.89 -2.51
N LYS A 93 -21.68 -18.41 -3.62
CA LYS A 93 -22.63 -19.20 -4.44
C LYS A 93 -22.04 -20.52 -4.90
N ALA A 94 -20.80 -20.51 -5.36
CA ALA A 94 -20.12 -21.72 -5.80
C ALA A 94 -19.82 -22.66 -4.63
N CYS A 95 -19.47 -22.13 -3.46
CA CYS A 95 -19.30 -22.89 -2.22
C CYS A 95 -20.58 -23.64 -1.83
N GLU A 96 -21.75 -22.99 -1.92
CA GLU A 96 -23.05 -23.62 -1.66
C GLU A 96 -23.28 -24.83 -2.58
N LEU A 97 -23.03 -24.66 -3.88
CA LEU A 97 -23.22 -25.72 -4.87
C LEU A 97 -22.19 -26.85 -4.77
N ALA A 98 -20.96 -26.53 -4.38
CA ALA A 98 -19.87 -27.49 -4.24
C ALA A 98 -19.92 -28.27 -2.90
N GLY A 99 -20.82 -27.89 -1.99
CA GLY A 99 -20.92 -28.54 -0.67
C GLY A 99 -19.77 -28.18 0.29
N VAL A 100 -19.17 -27.00 0.12
CA VAL A 100 -18.16 -26.47 1.06
C VAL A 100 -18.81 -26.33 2.44
N LYS A 101 -18.17 -26.88 3.47
CA LYS A 101 -18.76 -27.02 4.80
C LYS A 101 -18.75 -25.71 5.57
N LYS A 102 -17.77 -24.85 5.33
CA LYS A 102 -17.59 -23.59 6.07
C LYS A 102 -16.87 -22.54 5.24
N VAL A 103 -17.31 -21.29 5.35
CA VAL A 103 -16.62 -20.12 4.80
C VAL A 103 -16.17 -19.20 5.93
N ILE A 104 -14.88 -18.86 5.95
CA ILE A 104 -14.33 -17.83 6.83
C ILE A 104 -14.04 -16.59 5.98
N GLN A 105 -14.75 -15.51 6.26
CA GLN A 105 -14.66 -14.25 5.52
C GLN A 105 -13.85 -13.24 6.34
N ILE A 106 -12.76 -12.72 5.76
CA ILE A 106 -12.04 -11.57 6.33
C ILE A 106 -12.69 -10.29 5.80
N SER A 107 -13.53 -9.71 6.66
CA SER A 107 -14.22 -8.44 6.44
C SER A 107 -13.42 -7.28 7.03
N ALA A 108 -14.08 -6.27 7.56
CA ALA A 108 -13.46 -5.13 8.25
C ALA A 108 -14.36 -4.63 9.38
N LEU A 109 -13.75 -4.07 10.43
CA LEU A 109 -14.50 -3.35 11.45
C LEU A 109 -15.23 -2.13 10.83
N GLY A 110 -16.45 -1.84 11.26
CA GLY A 110 -17.27 -0.75 10.71
C GLY A 110 -18.16 -1.12 9.50
N THR A 111 -18.21 -2.41 9.13
CA THR A 111 -19.10 -2.98 8.10
C THR A 111 -20.55 -3.16 8.57
N ASN A 112 -21.05 -2.24 9.40
CA ASN A 112 -22.42 -2.26 9.93
C ASN A 112 -23.38 -1.45 9.04
N ALA A 113 -24.67 -1.40 9.42
CA ALA A 113 -25.70 -0.68 8.66
C ALA A 113 -25.38 0.81 8.44
N ASN A 114 -24.53 1.40 9.29
CA ASN A 114 -24.12 2.81 9.22
C ASN A 114 -22.82 3.01 8.43
N ALA A 115 -22.36 2.01 7.66
CA ALA A 115 -21.17 2.11 6.83
C ALA A 115 -21.23 3.33 5.89
N ILE A 116 -20.26 4.24 6.02
CA ILE A 116 -20.22 5.49 5.23
C ILE A 116 -19.37 5.34 3.96
N THR A 117 -18.19 4.72 4.07
CA THR A 117 -17.24 4.58 2.96
C THR A 117 -17.63 3.46 1.99
N GLN A 118 -17.25 3.61 0.72
CA GLN A 118 -17.48 2.56 -0.28
C GLN A 118 -16.75 1.26 0.08
N TYR A 119 -15.57 1.38 0.72
CA TYR A 119 -14.84 0.25 1.29
C TYR A 119 -15.71 -0.57 2.26
N HIS A 120 -16.31 0.04 3.29
CA HIS A 120 -17.15 -0.68 4.25
C HIS A 120 -18.46 -1.17 3.63
N LYS A 121 -19.08 -0.38 2.75
CA LYS A 121 -20.33 -0.78 2.07
C LYS A 121 -20.13 -2.03 1.21
N SER A 122 -19.07 -2.05 0.40
CA SER A 122 -18.77 -3.18 -0.50
C SER A 122 -18.49 -4.48 0.25
N LYS A 123 -17.70 -4.44 1.33
CA LYS A 123 -17.46 -5.61 2.22
C LYS A 123 -18.76 -6.07 2.89
N ARG A 124 -19.58 -5.13 3.40
CA ARG A 124 -20.87 -5.45 4.01
C ARG A 124 -21.80 -6.17 3.05
N GLU A 125 -21.84 -5.78 1.77
CA GLU A 125 -22.70 -6.45 0.78
C GLU A 125 -22.36 -7.94 0.60
N ALA A 126 -21.08 -8.31 0.60
CA ALA A 126 -20.68 -9.71 0.58
C ALA A 126 -20.97 -10.42 1.91
N ASP A 127 -20.77 -9.74 3.05
CA ASP A 127 -21.10 -10.28 4.37
C ASP A 127 -22.61 -10.57 4.48
N GLU A 128 -23.47 -9.66 4.00
CA GLU A 128 -24.93 -9.87 3.97
C GLU A 128 -25.33 -11.04 3.09
N TYR A 129 -24.68 -11.21 1.94
CA TYR A 129 -24.91 -12.40 1.12
C TYR A 129 -24.56 -13.68 1.90
N LEU A 130 -23.39 -13.70 2.54
CA LEU A 130 -22.94 -14.86 3.30
C LEU A 130 -23.86 -15.18 4.48
N ARG A 131 -24.37 -14.15 5.20
CA ARG A 131 -25.36 -14.32 6.28
C ARG A 131 -26.65 -15.00 5.82
N ASN A 132 -27.09 -14.69 4.60
CA ASN A 132 -28.33 -15.22 4.03
C ASN A 132 -28.12 -16.52 3.23
N SER A 133 -26.89 -17.04 3.18
CA SER A 133 -26.55 -18.29 2.51
C SER A 133 -26.84 -19.51 3.39
N THR A 134 -26.79 -20.71 2.81
CA THR A 134 -26.91 -21.96 3.57
C THR A 134 -25.59 -22.43 4.18
N LEU A 135 -24.50 -21.70 3.98
CA LEU A 135 -23.16 -22.06 4.46
C LEU A 135 -23.03 -21.81 5.96
N HIS A 136 -22.30 -22.67 6.66
CA HIS A 136 -21.73 -22.28 7.95
C HIS A 136 -20.68 -21.21 7.70
N TYR A 137 -20.65 -20.16 8.52
CA TYR A 137 -19.73 -19.05 8.30
C TYR A 137 -19.08 -18.51 9.58
N CYS A 138 -17.89 -17.96 9.39
CA CYS A 138 -17.25 -17.06 10.35
C CYS A 138 -16.89 -15.75 9.65
N ILE A 139 -17.55 -14.64 10.01
CA ILE A 139 -17.20 -13.32 9.50
C ILE A 139 -16.30 -12.65 10.54
N LEU A 140 -15.03 -12.51 10.20
CA LEU A 140 -14.02 -11.90 11.05
C LEU A 140 -13.81 -10.45 10.60
N LYS A 141 -14.04 -9.49 11.50
CA LYS A 141 -14.01 -8.05 11.22
C LYS A 141 -12.81 -7.41 11.92
N PRO A 142 -11.61 -7.53 11.35
CA PRO A 142 -10.44 -6.93 11.96
C PRO A 142 -10.50 -5.41 11.95
N SER A 143 -9.95 -4.85 13.03
CA SER A 143 -9.46 -3.47 13.06
C SER A 143 -8.22 -3.35 12.16
N ILE A 144 -7.40 -2.33 12.39
CA ILE A 144 -6.08 -2.21 11.78
C ILE A 144 -5.24 -3.42 12.20
N VAL A 145 -4.93 -4.29 11.24
CA VAL A 145 -4.02 -5.42 11.47
C VAL A 145 -2.60 -4.90 11.40
N TYR A 146 -1.81 -5.16 12.45
CA TYR A 146 -0.40 -4.82 12.49
C TYR A 146 0.49 -6.06 12.60
N GLY A 147 1.69 -5.94 12.05
CA GLY A 147 2.72 -6.97 12.01
C GLY A 147 3.92 -6.46 11.22
N GLU A 148 5.00 -7.25 11.19
CA GLU A 148 6.29 -6.81 10.65
C GLU A 148 6.20 -6.28 9.22
N ASP A 149 5.44 -6.99 8.38
CA ASP A 149 5.25 -6.72 6.94
C ASP A 149 3.90 -6.04 6.60
N GLY A 150 3.20 -5.50 7.60
CA GLY A 150 1.89 -4.87 7.40
C GLY A 150 2.02 -3.51 6.71
N VAL A 151 1.26 -3.26 5.64
CA VAL A 151 1.29 -1.97 4.90
C VAL A 151 0.94 -0.79 5.81
N SER A 152 -0.10 -0.92 6.64
CA SER A 152 -0.47 0.08 7.65
C SER A 152 0.65 0.30 8.66
N THR A 153 1.34 -0.77 9.06
CA THR A 153 2.46 -0.73 9.99
C THR A 153 3.65 0.00 9.39
N GLU A 154 3.95 -0.20 8.11
CA GLU A 154 4.98 0.57 7.38
C GLU A 154 4.68 2.07 7.34
N LEU A 155 3.44 2.44 7.06
CA LEU A 155 3.01 3.84 7.09
C LEU A 155 3.21 4.45 8.48
N PHE A 156 2.72 3.81 9.55
CA PHE A 156 2.87 4.35 10.90
C PHE A 156 4.34 4.43 11.31
N LYS A 157 5.16 3.44 10.96
CA LYS A 157 6.64 3.51 11.13
C LYS A 157 7.20 4.74 10.41
N GLY A 158 6.81 4.97 9.15
CA GLY A 158 7.24 6.10 8.34
C GLY A 158 6.85 7.46 8.94
N LEU A 159 5.58 7.62 9.31
CA LEU A 159 5.06 8.83 9.95
C LEU A 159 5.77 9.10 11.29
N SER A 160 5.95 8.06 12.10
CA SER A 160 6.65 8.14 13.39
C SER A 160 8.15 8.41 13.26
N ALA A 161 8.76 8.17 12.10
CA ALA A 161 10.17 8.41 11.85
C ALA A 161 10.50 9.87 11.47
N LEU A 162 9.51 10.63 11.02
CA LEU A 162 9.67 12.04 10.62
C LEU A 162 10.18 12.91 11.79
N PRO A 163 10.98 13.96 11.52
CA PRO A 163 11.41 14.89 12.56
C PRO A 163 10.23 15.68 13.16
N VAL A 164 9.21 15.93 12.34
CA VAL A 164 7.95 16.56 12.71
C VAL A 164 6.82 15.61 12.34
N THR A 165 6.03 15.20 13.33
CA THR A 165 4.95 14.23 13.15
C THR A 165 3.66 14.95 12.76
N PRO A 166 3.06 14.67 11.59
CA PRO A 166 1.76 15.22 11.24
C PRO A 166 0.65 14.49 12.02
N ILE A 167 -0.10 15.25 12.82
CA ILE A 167 -1.27 14.76 13.55
C ILE A 167 -2.53 15.24 12.82
N ILE A 168 -3.44 14.32 12.51
CA ILE A 168 -4.69 14.65 11.82
C ILE A 168 -5.66 15.22 12.85
N ASP A 169 -6.09 16.46 12.63
CA ASP A 169 -6.87 17.27 13.59
C ASP A 169 -6.24 17.31 14.99
N ASP A 170 -6.87 16.69 15.99
CA ASP A 170 -6.40 16.60 17.38
C ASP A 170 -5.66 15.29 17.67
N GLY A 171 -5.75 14.29 16.78
CA GLY A 171 -5.16 12.97 16.96
C GLY A 171 -5.87 12.08 17.97
N GLU A 172 -7.08 12.45 18.43
CA GLU A 172 -7.84 11.70 19.44
C GLU A 172 -8.69 10.57 18.84
N GLN A 173 -8.64 10.37 17.52
CA GLN A 173 -9.37 9.30 16.88
C GLN A 173 -8.93 7.95 17.45
N LEU A 174 -9.88 7.17 17.94
CA LEU A 174 -9.61 5.91 18.63
C LEU A 174 -9.36 4.78 17.64
N LEU A 175 -8.27 4.05 17.85
CA LEU A 175 -7.84 2.89 17.09
C LEU A 175 -7.57 1.73 18.05
N GLN A 176 -7.94 0.51 17.68
CA GLN A 176 -7.71 -0.67 18.51
C GLN A 176 -7.04 -1.80 17.71
N PRO A 177 -5.78 -1.59 17.27
CA PRO A 177 -5.13 -2.49 16.33
C PRO A 177 -5.02 -3.92 16.86
N ILE A 178 -5.15 -4.90 15.97
CA ILE A 178 -4.97 -6.32 16.30
C ILE A 178 -3.67 -6.87 15.71
N TYR A 179 -2.96 -7.68 16.49
CA TYR A 179 -1.76 -8.34 16.01
C TYR A 179 -2.08 -9.46 15.03
N ILE A 180 -1.33 -9.55 13.93
CA ILE A 180 -1.57 -10.55 12.88
C ILE A 180 -1.58 -12.00 13.41
N ASN A 181 -0.73 -12.33 14.38
CA ASN A 181 -0.71 -13.70 14.92
C ASN A 181 -1.93 -13.99 15.80
N ASP A 182 -2.53 -12.99 16.43
CA ASP A 182 -3.77 -13.17 17.17
C ASP A 182 -4.95 -13.37 16.21
N LEU A 183 -4.98 -12.65 15.08
CA LEU A 183 -5.94 -12.91 13.99
C LEU A 183 -5.82 -14.35 13.48
N VAL A 184 -4.59 -14.82 13.23
CA VAL A 184 -4.34 -16.20 12.78
C VAL A 184 -4.73 -17.22 13.85
N LYS A 185 -4.48 -16.94 15.13
CA LYS A 185 -4.94 -17.77 16.25
C LYS A 185 -6.47 -17.87 16.26
N THR A 186 -7.19 -16.76 16.14
CA THR A 186 -8.67 -16.75 16.05
C THR A 186 -9.17 -17.54 14.86
N LEU A 187 -8.52 -17.40 13.71
CA LEU A 187 -8.87 -18.15 12.52
C LEU A 187 -8.66 -19.67 12.72
N ASN A 188 -7.55 -20.09 13.32
CA ASN A 188 -7.33 -21.50 13.65
C ASN A 188 -8.42 -22.04 14.59
N THR A 189 -8.86 -21.25 15.57
CA THR A 189 -10.00 -21.61 16.43
C THR A 189 -11.28 -21.74 15.61
N CYS A 190 -11.57 -20.81 14.70
CA CYS A 190 -12.74 -20.86 13.81
C CYS A 190 -12.72 -22.09 12.88
N VAL A 191 -11.57 -22.48 12.36
CA VAL A 191 -11.41 -23.68 11.54
C VAL A 191 -11.78 -24.94 12.34
N LYS A 192 -11.32 -25.03 13.60
CA LYS A 192 -11.55 -26.16 14.51
C LYS A 192 -12.93 -26.16 15.16
N ASP A 193 -13.59 -25.01 15.24
CA ASP A 193 -14.88 -24.87 15.90
C ASP A 193 -16.03 -25.42 15.04
N ASN A 194 -16.57 -26.57 15.43
CA ASN A 194 -17.75 -27.15 14.79
C ASN A 194 -19.06 -26.88 15.56
N LYS A 195 -18.99 -26.16 16.70
CA LYS A 195 -20.16 -25.89 17.56
C LYS A 195 -20.92 -24.66 17.06
N ASN A 196 -20.21 -23.58 16.73
CA ASN A 196 -20.85 -22.39 16.20
C ASN A 196 -20.96 -22.48 14.67
N LYS A 197 -22.19 -22.69 14.18
CA LYS A 197 -22.46 -22.70 12.74
C LYS A 197 -22.21 -21.34 12.10
N ASN A 198 -22.66 -20.28 12.77
CA ASN A 198 -22.57 -18.90 12.31
C ASN A 198 -21.95 -18.06 13.41
N LEU A 199 -20.85 -17.38 13.09
CA LEU A 199 -20.07 -16.58 14.04
C LEU A 199 -19.66 -15.27 13.39
N GLU A 200 -19.79 -14.16 14.11
CA GLU A 200 -19.22 -12.88 13.72
C GLU A 200 -18.41 -12.33 14.88
N LEU A 201 -17.16 -11.96 14.62
CA LEU A 201 -16.25 -11.45 15.64
C LEU A 201 -15.54 -10.20 15.15
N ASP A 202 -15.61 -9.15 15.96
CA ASP A 202 -14.76 -7.98 15.82
C ASP A 202 -13.37 -8.33 16.33
N LEU A 203 -12.36 -8.21 15.46
CA LEU A 203 -10.99 -8.57 15.82
C LEU A 203 -10.21 -7.31 16.18
N VAL A 204 -10.13 -7.05 17.48
CA VAL A 204 -9.54 -5.86 18.07
C VAL A 204 -8.47 -6.23 19.10
N GLY A 205 -7.50 -5.33 19.32
CA GLY A 205 -6.56 -5.44 20.44
C GLY A 205 -7.23 -5.25 21.81
N PRO A 206 -6.49 -5.39 22.93
CA PRO A 206 -7.08 -5.34 24.27
C PRO A 206 -7.61 -3.95 24.67
N LYS A 207 -7.09 -2.88 24.07
CA LYS A 207 -7.46 -1.51 24.44
C LYS A 207 -7.39 -0.57 23.25
N ALA A 208 -8.41 0.28 23.12
CA ALA A 208 -8.40 1.39 22.18
C ALA A 208 -7.41 2.48 22.64
N ILE A 209 -6.60 2.96 21.71
CA ILE A 209 -5.62 4.03 21.88
C ILE A 209 -5.86 5.13 20.86
N SER A 210 -5.43 6.35 21.16
CA SER A 210 -5.56 7.46 20.20
C SER A 210 -4.58 7.32 19.03
N TYR A 211 -4.89 7.91 17.87
CA TYR A 211 -3.98 7.97 16.72
C TYR A 211 -2.62 8.57 17.08
N LYS A 212 -2.60 9.67 17.85
CA LYS A 212 -1.35 10.27 18.34
C LYS A 212 -0.56 9.30 19.24
N GLU A 213 -1.24 8.53 20.09
CA GLU A 213 -0.60 7.54 20.97
C GLU A 213 -0.01 6.39 20.15
N LEU A 214 -0.72 5.89 19.14
CA LEU A 214 -0.21 4.90 18.20
C LEU A 214 1.11 5.35 17.56
N LEU A 215 1.16 6.60 17.06
CA LEU A 215 2.39 7.15 16.46
C LEU A 215 3.52 7.30 17.49
N ARG A 216 3.21 7.72 18.72
CA ARG A 216 4.18 7.80 19.82
C ARG A 216 4.76 6.43 20.18
N LEU A 217 3.92 5.39 20.21
CA LEU A 217 4.38 4.03 20.49
C LEU A 217 5.33 3.52 19.39
N PHE A 218 4.98 3.70 18.11
CA PHE A 218 5.89 3.36 17.01
C PHE A 218 7.19 4.16 17.07
N ARG A 219 7.12 5.45 17.42
CA ARG A 219 8.31 6.30 17.54
C ARG A 219 9.24 5.85 18.67
N ALA A 220 8.68 5.49 19.81
CA ALA A 220 9.43 4.93 20.94
C ALA A 220 10.07 3.59 20.57
N TRP A 221 9.34 2.72 19.87
CA TRP A 221 9.86 1.44 19.37
C TRP A 221 11.00 1.60 18.35
N LEU A 222 10.96 2.66 17.52
CA LEU A 222 12.06 3.06 16.64
C LEU A 222 13.24 3.72 17.38
N GLU A 223 13.19 3.83 18.71
CA GLU A 223 14.18 4.45 19.59
C GLU A 223 14.47 5.92 19.22
N LYS A 224 13.45 6.65 18.76
CA LYS A 224 13.56 8.08 18.44
C LYS A 224 13.09 8.94 19.61
N LYS A 225 13.79 10.06 19.84
CA LYS A 225 13.36 11.13 20.78
C LYS A 225 11.99 11.68 20.39
N PRO A 226 11.14 12.15 21.31
CA PRO A 226 9.85 12.77 20.97
C PRO A 226 9.95 13.80 19.83
N ALA A 227 8.98 13.80 18.91
CA ALA A 227 8.91 14.75 17.80
C ALA A 227 8.04 15.95 18.15
N LEU A 228 8.25 17.05 17.44
CA LEU A 228 7.25 18.11 17.37
C LEU A 228 6.02 17.57 16.63
N GLU A 229 4.84 17.72 17.23
CA GLU A 229 3.57 17.33 16.64
C GLU A 229 2.91 18.57 16.02
N ILE A 230 2.63 18.53 14.71
CA ILE A 230 1.90 19.59 14.01
C ILE A 230 0.53 19.06 13.60
N LYS A 231 -0.50 19.79 14.00
CA LYS A 231 -1.88 19.52 13.60
C LYS A 231 -2.08 19.91 12.15
N ILE A 232 -2.49 18.95 11.34
CA ILE A 232 -2.83 19.15 9.94
C ILE A 232 -4.35 19.07 9.81
N PRO A 233 -5.02 20.16 9.39
CA PRO A 233 -6.45 20.13 9.11
C PRO A 233 -6.75 19.11 8.01
N GLN A 234 -7.84 18.36 8.15
CA GLN A 234 -8.28 17.40 7.12
C GLN A 234 -8.46 18.02 5.74
N SER A 235 -8.81 19.32 5.68
CA SER A 235 -8.95 20.04 4.42
C SER A 235 -7.64 20.09 3.63
N LEU A 236 -6.46 19.95 4.25
CA LEU A 236 -5.18 19.98 3.52
C LEU A 236 -4.81 18.61 2.92
N PHE A 237 -5.51 17.55 3.33
CA PHE A 237 -5.24 16.19 2.90
C PHE A 237 -5.82 15.82 1.53
N PHE A 238 -6.51 16.74 0.81
CA PHE A 238 -6.82 16.51 -0.62
C PHE A 238 -5.54 16.34 -1.46
N MET A 239 -4.39 16.82 -0.96
CA MET A 239 -3.07 16.58 -1.54
C MET A 239 -2.60 15.12 -1.38
N GLY A 240 -3.30 14.26 -0.63
CA GLY A 240 -3.00 12.83 -0.54
C GLY A 240 -3.00 12.13 -1.91
N ARG A 241 -3.82 12.61 -2.85
CA ARG A 241 -3.81 12.14 -4.26
C ARG A 241 -2.49 12.48 -4.97
N VAL A 242 -1.83 13.55 -4.55
CA VAL A 242 -0.55 14.03 -5.07
C VAL A 242 0.58 13.17 -4.50
N LEU A 243 0.50 12.74 -3.23
CA LEU A 243 1.48 11.85 -2.60
C LEU A 243 1.39 10.38 -3.07
N ASN A 244 0.33 10.00 -3.79
CA ASN A 244 0.08 8.64 -4.29
C ASN A 244 0.19 7.55 -3.20
N GLU A 245 -0.18 7.90 -1.97
CA GLU A 245 -0.20 6.99 -0.81
C GLU A 245 -1.66 6.59 -0.51
N PRO A 246 -2.08 5.36 -0.83
CA PRO A 246 -3.44 4.86 -0.61
C PRO A 246 -3.96 5.10 0.80
N ALA A 247 -3.11 4.93 1.81
CA ALA A 247 -3.50 5.06 3.20
C ALA A 247 -3.84 6.50 3.62
N ILE A 248 -3.45 7.48 2.81
CA ILE A 248 -3.70 8.91 3.01
C ILE A 248 -4.92 9.39 2.16
N SER A 249 -5.68 8.46 1.57
CA SER A 249 -6.87 8.78 0.80
C SER A 249 -8.00 9.40 1.65
N LYS A 250 -8.92 10.11 0.97
CA LYS A 250 -10.11 10.70 1.60
C LYS A 250 -10.94 9.66 2.36
N ASP A 251 -11.11 8.47 1.79
CA ASP A 251 -11.90 7.40 2.42
C ASP A 251 -11.23 6.90 3.71
N ASN A 252 -9.91 6.76 3.71
CA ASN A 252 -9.16 6.36 4.91
C ASN A 252 -9.21 7.42 6.02
N LEU A 253 -9.28 8.71 5.67
CA LEU A 253 -9.51 9.78 6.65
C LEU A 253 -10.91 9.75 7.24
N ILE A 254 -11.93 9.46 6.43
CA ILE A 254 -13.29 9.26 6.92
C ILE A 254 -13.34 8.06 7.87
N MET A 255 -12.68 6.95 7.51
CA MET A 255 -12.56 5.76 8.37
C MET A 255 -11.82 6.06 9.67
N LEU A 256 -10.71 6.81 9.60
CA LEU A 256 -9.98 7.23 10.80
C LEU A 256 -10.89 8.06 11.73
N LYS A 257 -11.65 9.01 11.18
CA LYS A 257 -12.55 9.88 11.96
C LYS A 257 -13.67 9.11 12.65
N GLN A 258 -14.16 8.03 12.04
CA GLN A 258 -15.18 7.17 12.66
C GLN A 258 -14.67 6.44 13.90
N GLY A 259 -13.35 6.30 14.04
CA GLY A 259 -12.74 5.40 14.98
C GLY A 259 -12.78 3.96 14.48
N ASN A 260 -11.88 3.15 15.04
CA ASN A 260 -11.70 1.76 14.68
C ASN A 260 -11.46 0.93 15.95
N SER A 261 -12.47 0.89 16.80
CA SER A 261 -12.49 0.21 18.10
C SER A 261 -13.82 -0.50 18.35
N SER A 262 -13.80 -1.57 19.13
CA SER A 262 -14.98 -2.35 19.52
C SER A 262 -14.77 -3.00 20.89
N ASP A 263 -15.81 -3.62 21.45
CA ASP A 263 -15.67 -4.41 22.67
C ASP A 263 -14.84 -5.67 22.36
N VAL A 264 -13.79 -5.89 23.15
CA VAL A 264 -12.87 -7.02 22.99
C VAL A 264 -13.40 -8.29 23.65
N LYS A 265 -14.34 -8.18 24.59
CA LYS A 265 -14.85 -9.33 25.37
C LYS A 265 -15.36 -10.49 24.52
N PRO A 266 -16.18 -10.30 23.47
CA PRO A 266 -16.66 -11.41 22.65
C PRO A 266 -15.52 -12.22 22.02
N LEU A 267 -14.41 -11.56 21.66
CA LEU A 267 -13.23 -12.20 21.11
C LEU A 267 -12.46 -12.96 22.18
N GLU A 268 -12.27 -12.38 23.37
CA GLU A 268 -11.59 -13.03 24.49
C GLU A 268 -12.36 -14.25 25.00
N ASP A 269 -13.69 -14.14 25.10
CA ASP A 269 -14.58 -15.23 25.49
C ASP A 269 -14.50 -16.38 24.47
N PHE A 270 -14.45 -16.06 23.18
CA PHE A 270 -14.30 -17.06 22.12
C PHE A 270 -12.92 -17.76 22.15
N LEU A 271 -11.86 -17.01 22.44
CA LEU A 271 -10.49 -17.54 22.49
C LEU A 271 -10.15 -18.21 23.84
N GLY A 272 -10.89 -17.91 24.90
CA GLY A 272 -10.61 -18.31 26.28
C GLY A 272 -9.34 -17.67 26.87
N THR A 273 -8.79 -16.63 26.23
CA THR A 273 -7.56 -15.95 26.67
C THR A 273 -7.63 -14.46 26.35
N PRO A 274 -7.06 -13.58 27.20
CA PRO A 274 -7.01 -12.16 26.94
C PRO A 274 -6.17 -11.82 25.69
N MET A 275 -6.52 -10.72 25.04
CA MET A 275 -5.79 -10.22 23.87
C MET A 275 -4.49 -9.53 24.28
N ARG A 276 -3.46 -9.66 23.43
CA ARG A 276 -2.13 -9.09 23.70
C ARG A 276 -2.04 -7.64 23.25
N SER A 277 -1.39 -6.82 24.05
CA SER A 277 -1.10 -5.42 23.71
C SER A 277 0.00 -5.31 22.64
N MET A 278 0.16 -4.12 22.07
CA MET A 278 1.27 -3.85 21.13
C MET A 278 2.64 -4.00 21.80
N GLN A 279 2.73 -3.64 23.09
CA GLN A 279 3.92 -3.77 23.93
C GLN A 279 4.35 -5.24 24.10
N GLU A 280 3.40 -6.17 24.15
CA GLU A 280 3.63 -7.60 24.32
C GLU A 280 3.86 -8.36 23.01
N THR A 281 3.75 -7.68 21.86
CA THR A 281 3.84 -8.31 20.53
C THR A 281 5.07 -7.80 19.76
N ILE A 282 4.89 -7.00 18.70
CA ILE A 282 5.99 -6.50 17.88
C ILE A 282 6.92 -5.58 18.66
N PHE A 283 6.41 -4.86 19.67
CA PHE A 283 7.23 -3.97 20.49
C PHE A 283 7.94 -4.68 21.65
N ALA A 284 7.73 -5.99 21.84
CA ALA A 284 8.49 -6.78 22.82
C ALA A 284 9.97 -6.92 22.42
N LYS A 285 10.29 -6.70 21.13
CA LYS A 285 11.65 -6.67 20.59
C LYS A 285 11.95 -5.27 20.07
N ASN A 286 13.20 -4.83 20.23
CA ASN A 286 13.65 -3.56 19.66
C ASN A 286 13.61 -3.60 18.13
N ALA A 287 13.35 -2.45 17.51
CA ALA A 287 13.38 -2.31 16.07
C ALA A 287 14.79 -2.63 15.52
N THR A 288 14.84 -3.50 14.52
CA THR A 288 16.10 -3.84 13.84
C THR A 288 16.67 -2.63 13.08
N PRO A 289 17.99 -2.59 12.80
CA PRO A 289 18.57 -1.53 11.97
C PRO A 289 17.89 -1.39 10.60
N ALA A 290 17.49 -2.51 9.98
CA ALA A 290 16.77 -2.51 8.71
C ALA A 290 15.38 -1.85 8.83
N GLN A 291 14.62 -2.14 9.90
CA GLN A 291 13.33 -1.51 10.14
C GLN A 291 13.46 0.00 10.42
N LYS A 292 14.48 0.40 11.19
CA LYS A 292 14.78 1.83 11.44
C LYS A 292 15.12 2.55 10.13
N LEU A 293 15.93 1.94 9.27
CA LEU A 293 16.27 2.47 7.95
C LEU A 293 15.01 2.59 7.08
N ALA A 294 14.23 1.53 6.94
CA ALA A 294 13.01 1.53 6.14
C ALA A 294 12.02 2.62 6.59
N ALA A 295 11.85 2.80 7.91
CA ALA A 295 11.00 3.86 8.45
C ALA A 295 11.47 5.27 8.05
N ASN A 296 12.78 5.54 8.12
CA ASN A 296 13.35 6.84 7.72
C ASN A 296 13.22 7.10 6.21
N PHE A 297 13.30 6.05 5.39
CA PHE A 297 13.24 6.15 3.93
C PHE A 297 11.83 6.02 3.36
N TYR A 298 10.80 5.78 4.18
CA TYR A 298 9.44 5.53 3.72
C TYR A 298 8.90 6.59 2.75
N PHE A 299 9.06 7.88 3.07
CA PHE A 299 8.59 8.99 2.23
C PHE A 299 9.63 9.46 1.19
N MET A 300 10.86 8.94 1.19
CA MET A 300 11.93 9.41 0.30
C MET A 300 11.63 9.22 -1.19
N PRO A 301 11.01 8.10 -1.65
CA PRO A 301 10.63 7.97 -3.05
C PRO A 301 9.68 9.07 -3.52
N ILE A 302 8.71 9.43 -2.69
CA ILE A 302 7.70 10.46 -3.00
C ILE A 302 8.38 11.83 -3.02
N LEU A 303 9.18 12.17 -2.00
CA LEU A 303 9.91 13.43 -1.96
C LEU A 303 10.87 13.58 -3.15
N SER A 304 11.60 12.51 -3.50
CA SER A 304 12.51 12.49 -4.65
C SER A 304 11.75 12.70 -5.97
N GLN A 305 10.54 12.14 -6.11
CA GLN A 305 9.68 12.36 -7.26
C GLN A 305 9.30 13.83 -7.42
N PHE A 306 8.93 14.52 -6.34
CA PHE A 306 8.62 15.95 -6.37
C PHE A 306 9.84 16.81 -6.67
N VAL A 307 10.98 16.53 -6.02
CA VAL A 307 12.22 17.27 -6.25
C VAL A 307 12.68 17.12 -7.70
N LEU A 308 12.67 15.90 -8.24
CA LEU A 308 13.07 15.63 -9.61
C LEU A 308 12.14 16.31 -10.62
N GLY A 309 10.83 16.19 -10.42
CA GLY A 309 9.86 16.87 -11.27
C GLY A 309 9.98 18.40 -11.21
N PHE A 310 10.23 18.96 -10.02
CA PHE A 310 10.51 20.38 -9.85
C PHE A 310 11.76 20.82 -10.63
N ILE A 311 12.85 20.06 -10.57
CA ILE A 311 14.09 20.38 -11.30
C ILE A 311 13.83 20.49 -12.81
N TRP A 312 13.09 19.54 -13.39
CA TRP A 312 12.71 19.57 -14.81
C TRP A 312 11.79 20.74 -15.18
N ILE A 313 10.78 21.03 -14.35
CA ILE A 313 9.89 22.18 -14.59
C ILE A 313 10.67 23.50 -14.48
N TRP A 314 11.53 23.61 -13.48
CA TRP A 314 12.33 24.80 -13.25
C TRP A 314 13.32 25.05 -14.38
N THR A 315 14.02 24.00 -14.83
CA THR A 315 14.95 24.07 -15.98
C THR A 315 14.23 24.46 -17.27
N ALA A 316 13.02 23.95 -17.52
CA ALA A 316 12.17 24.37 -18.63
C ALA A 316 11.82 25.87 -18.58
N ILE A 317 11.32 26.35 -17.43
CA ILE A 317 10.90 27.75 -17.27
C ILE A 317 12.10 28.68 -17.40
N VAL A 318 13.23 28.32 -16.78
CA VAL A 318 14.45 29.13 -16.86
C VAL A 318 14.96 29.21 -18.29
N SER A 319 15.04 28.08 -19.00
CA SER A 319 15.58 28.04 -20.37
C SER A 319 14.69 28.75 -21.38
N ALA A 320 13.37 28.69 -21.21
CA ALA A 320 12.43 29.33 -22.13
C ALA A 320 12.21 30.83 -21.89
N PHE A 321 12.28 31.29 -20.62
CA PHE A 321 11.76 32.62 -20.26
C PHE A 321 12.67 33.48 -19.38
N LEU A 322 13.51 32.88 -18.52
CA LEU A 322 14.22 33.65 -17.49
C LEU A 322 15.72 33.83 -17.76
N TYR A 323 16.34 32.86 -18.42
CA TYR A 323 17.75 32.95 -18.78
C TYR A 323 17.93 33.88 -19.97
N PRO A 324 18.97 34.74 -20.00
CA PRO A 324 19.19 35.65 -21.11
C PRO A 324 19.28 34.91 -22.44
N HIS A 325 18.41 35.28 -23.38
CA HIS A 325 18.24 34.59 -24.65
C HIS A 325 19.56 34.45 -25.42
N ASP A 326 20.32 35.54 -25.53
CA ASP A 326 21.61 35.55 -26.25
C ASP A 326 22.61 34.56 -25.66
N LEU A 327 22.59 34.36 -24.34
CA LEU A 327 23.45 33.39 -23.66
C LEU A 327 22.94 31.94 -23.85
N ALA A 328 21.62 31.73 -23.89
CA ALA A 328 21.04 30.42 -24.19
C ALA A 328 21.42 29.95 -25.60
N ILE A 329 21.33 30.85 -26.57
CA ILE A 329 21.70 30.60 -27.96
C ILE A 329 23.21 30.37 -28.09
N ALA A 330 24.04 31.16 -27.38
CA ALA A 330 25.49 30.94 -27.37
C ALA A 330 25.88 29.54 -26.86
N LEU A 331 25.14 28.96 -25.92
CA LEU A 331 25.37 27.58 -25.46
C LEU A 331 25.08 26.55 -26.56
N LEU A 332 24.04 26.74 -27.37
CA LEU A 332 23.73 25.87 -28.52
C LEU A 332 24.81 25.98 -29.60
N ASN A 333 25.26 27.20 -29.88
CA ASN A 333 26.34 27.48 -30.83
C ASN A 333 27.65 26.78 -30.45
N ASN A 334 27.99 26.75 -29.16
CA ASN A 334 29.18 26.06 -28.66
C ASN A 334 29.14 24.54 -28.87
N VAL A 335 27.96 23.96 -29.08
CA VAL A 335 27.76 22.53 -29.38
C VAL A 335 27.58 22.29 -30.89
N GLY A 336 27.74 23.32 -31.72
CA GLY A 336 27.67 23.24 -33.18
C GLY A 336 26.26 23.36 -33.76
N ILE A 337 25.26 23.72 -32.94
CA ILE A 337 23.89 24.02 -33.40
C ILE A 337 23.82 25.51 -33.68
N SER A 338 23.69 25.90 -34.94
CA SER A 338 23.63 27.31 -35.34
C SER A 338 22.60 27.58 -36.45
N GLY A 339 22.21 28.84 -36.61
CA GLY A 339 21.28 29.31 -37.63
C GLY A 339 19.81 29.05 -37.29
N VAL A 340 19.04 28.58 -38.27
CA VAL A 340 17.56 28.51 -38.19
C VAL A 340 17.04 27.54 -37.11
N PHE A 341 17.89 26.67 -36.57
CA PHE A 341 17.51 25.65 -35.60
C PHE A 341 17.69 26.04 -34.13
N GLU A 342 18.35 27.16 -33.83
CA GLU A 342 18.70 27.54 -32.45
C GLU A 342 17.44 27.76 -31.59
N GLU A 343 16.54 28.65 -32.02
CA GLU A 343 15.30 28.97 -31.29
C GLU A 343 14.32 27.79 -31.22
N PRO A 344 13.96 27.10 -32.34
CA PRO A 344 13.03 25.98 -32.26
C PRO A 344 13.52 24.86 -31.34
N LEU A 345 14.83 24.59 -31.34
CA LEU A 345 15.40 23.53 -30.50
C LEU A 345 15.41 23.91 -29.03
N LEU A 346 15.71 25.18 -28.69
CA LEU A 346 15.65 25.67 -27.31
C LEU A 346 14.25 25.52 -26.71
N TYR A 347 13.22 25.97 -27.44
CA TYR A 347 11.84 25.87 -26.96
C TYR A 347 11.33 24.42 -26.97
N LEU A 348 11.73 23.60 -27.94
CA LEU A 348 11.38 22.17 -27.95
C LEU A 348 12.00 21.43 -26.76
N ALA A 349 13.27 21.68 -26.44
CA ALA A 349 13.94 21.10 -25.28
C ALA A 349 13.25 21.56 -23.98
N SER A 350 12.95 22.85 -23.86
CA SER A 350 12.24 23.40 -22.70
C SER A 350 10.85 22.79 -22.53
N LEU A 351 10.10 22.60 -23.62
CA LEU A 351 8.79 21.95 -23.60
C LEU A 351 8.90 20.49 -23.15
N LEU A 352 9.90 19.77 -23.65
CA LEU A 352 10.18 18.38 -23.27
C LEU A 352 10.49 18.26 -21.77
N ASP A 353 11.34 19.14 -21.24
CA ASP A 353 11.65 19.22 -19.81
C ASP A 353 10.40 19.48 -18.97
N PHE A 354 9.55 20.42 -19.40
CA PHE A 354 8.30 20.71 -18.71
C PHE A 354 7.37 19.49 -18.66
N ILE A 355 7.19 18.81 -19.80
CA ILE A 355 6.37 17.60 -19.90
C ILE A 355 6.93 16.50 -19.00
N ILE A 356 8.24 16.22 -19.05
CA ILE A 356 8.90 15.24 -18.17
C ILE A 356 8.64 15.58 -16.71
N GLY A 357 8.80 16.84 -16.34
CA GLY A 357 8.62 17.28 -14.96
C GLY A 357 7.19 17.08 -14.46
N ILE A 358 6.18 17.46 -15.25
CA ILE A 358 4.76 17.24 -14.92
C ILE A 358 4.43 15.74 -14.82
N LEU A 359 4.87 14.93 -15.80
CA LEU A 359 4.63 13.48 -15.79
C LEU A 359 5.32 12.80 -14.59
N THR A 360 6.48 13.31 -14.18
CA THR A 360 7.21 12.84 -12.99
C THR A 360 6.41 13.13 -11.73
N ILE A 361 5.92 14.36 -11.55
CA ILE A 361 5.10 14.75 -10.40
C ILE A 361 3.82 13.91 -10.33
N VAL A 362 3.14 13.71 -11.47
CA VAL A 362 1.91 12.90 -11.54
C VAL A 362 2.20 11.40 -11.37
N GLY A 363 3.45 10.96 -11.56
CA GLY A 363 3.85 9.56 -11.47
C GLY A 363 3.36 8.70 -12.64
N TRP A 364 3.07 9.31 -13.79
CA TRP A 364 2.60 8.58 -14.97
C TRP A 364 3.72 7.74 -15.58
N ARG A 365 3.54 6.41 -15.62
CA ARG A 365 4.57 5.46 -16.10
C ARG A 365 5.95 5.76 -15.51
N LEU A 366 5.99 5.99 -14.19
CA LEU A 366 7.16 6.59 -13.55
C LEU A 366 8.44 5.77 -13.79
N LYS A 367 8.35 4.44 -13.83
CA LYS A 367 9.54 3.60 -14.03
C LYS A 367 10.18 3.86 -15.40
N GLU A 368 9.36 3.85 -16.45
CA GLU A 368 9.78 4.14 -17.82
C GLU A 368 10.30 5.57 -17.92
N LEU A 369 9.62 6.52 -17.27
CA LEU A 369 10.00 7.93 -17.27
C LEU A 369 11.33 8.18 -16.54
N LEU A 370 11.60 7.49 -15.43
CA LEU A 370 12.88 7.55 -14.71
C LEU A 370 14.02 6.99 -15.56
N VAL A 371 13.81 5.87 -16.26
CA VAL A 371 14.81 5.33 -17.20
C VAL A 371 15.06 6.31 -18.34
N PHE A 372 14.01 6.92 -18.88
CA PHE A 372 14.16 7.95 -19.91
C PHE A 372 14.97 9.16 -19.42
N GLN A 373 14.69 9.65 -18.21
CA GLN A 373 15.47 10.74 -17.60
C GLN A 373 16.94 10.38 -17.39
N LEU A 374 17.25 9.14 -16.97
CA LEU A 374 18.65 8.68 -16.90
C LEU A 374 19.33 8.78 -18.25
N ILE A 375 18.67 8.34 -19.32
CA ILE A 375 19.21 8.39 -20.68
C ILE A 375 19.44 9.84 -21.10
N VAL A 376 18.44 10.72 -20.93
CA VAL A 376 18.55 12.14 -21.27
C VAL A 376 19.74 12.77 -20.54
N ILE A 377 19.84 12.56 -19.22
CA ILE A 377 20.92 13.08 -18.39
C ILE A 377 22.29 12.59 -18.84
N LEU A 378 22.42 11.30 -19.12
CA LEU A 378 23.68 10.72 -19.61
C LEU A 378 24.05 11.29 -20.98
N VAL A 379 23.11 11.37 -21.91
CA VAL A 379 23.34 11.86 -23.27
C VAL A 379 23.82 13.31 -23.26
N TYR A 380 23.09 14.22 -22.61
CA TYR A 380 23.54 15.63 -22.60
C TYR A 380 24.83 15.81 -21.78
N THR A 381 25.07 14.99 -20.74
CA THR A 381 26.33 15.02 -19.98
C THR A 381 27.52 14.61 -20.86
N ILE A 382 27.36 13.58 -21.70
CA ILE A 382 28.38 13.16 -22.66
C ILE A 382 28.64 14.26 -23.69
N ILE A 383 27.58 14.83 -24.27
CA ILE A 383 27.68 15.93 -25.23
C ILE A 383 28.46 17.11 -24.61
N LEU A 384 28.05 17.59 -23.44
CA LEU A 384 28.73 18.71 -22.78
C LEU A 384 30.15 18.35 -22.34
N THR A 385 30.45 17.10 -22.02
CA THR A 385 31.82 16.67 -21.72
C THR A 385 32.72 16.75 -22.96
N LEU A 386 32.21 16.42 -24.14
CA LEU A 386 32.97 16.44 -25.39
C LEU A 386 33.12 17.84 -25.97
N PHE A 387 32.05 18.64 -25.95
CA PHE A 387 31.99 19.93 -26.63
C PHE A 387 32.20 21.14 -25.70
N ALA A 388 31.96 20.99 -24.40
CA ALA A 388 32.07 22.07 -23.42
C ALA A 388 32.67 21.60 -22.07
N PRO A 389 33.88 20.99 -22.06
CA PRO A 389 34.45 20.32 -20.89
C PRO A 389 34.69 21.26 -19.69
N TYR A 390 34.78 22.57 -19.92
CA TYR A 390 34.94 23.57 -18.85
C TYR A 390 33.78 23.55 -17.84
N HIS A 391 32.61 23.01 -18.21
CA HIS A 391 31.48 22.84 -17.29
C HIS A 391 31.76 21.84 -16.15
N TRP A 392 32.79 20.99 -16.25
CA TRP A 392 33.27 20.17 -15.13
C TRP A 392 33.97 20.99 -14.05
N LEU A 393 34.69 22.05 -14.45
CA LEU A 393 35.47 22.91 -13.56
C LEU A 393 34.70 24.18 -13.15
N HIS A 394 33.50 24.38 -13.68
CA HIS A 394 32.69 25.54 -13.39
C HIS A 394 32.33 25.61 -11.89
N PRO A 395 32.44 26.77 -11.21
CA PRO A 395 32.22 26.90 -9.76
C PRO A 395 30.87 26.35 -9.26
N PHE A 396 29.82 26.46 -10.07
CA PHE A 396 28.49 25.92 -9.74
C PHE A 396 28.28 24.43 -10.05
N GLY A 397 29.27 23.75 -10.62
CA GLY A 397 29.28 22.30 -10.86
C GLY A 397 28.08 21.75 -11.65
N PRO A 398 27.71 22.32 -12.82
CA PRO A 398 26.53 21.89 -13.56
C PRO A 398 26.60 20.41 -14.00
N LEU A 399 27.77 19.91 -14.42
CA LEU A 399 27.93 18.50 -14.78
C LEU A 399 28.16 17.58 -13.58
N SER A 400 28.93 18.02 -12.58
CA SER A 400 29.19 17.20 -11.40
C SER A 400 27.91 16.92 -10.59
N LYS A 401 26.96 17.86 -10.56
CA LYS A 401 25.64 17.66 -9.95
C LYS A 401 24.78 16.60 -10.65
N ASN A 402 25.01 16.31 -11.93
CA ASN A 402 24.28 15.24 -12.62
C ASN A 402 24.56 13.88 -12.00
N LEU A 403 25.75 13.64 -11.44
CA LEU A 403 26.05 12.39 -10.75
C LEU A 403 25.11 12.15 -9.56
N ALA A 404 24.77 13.21 -8.81
CA ALA A 404 23.82 13.11 -7.72
C ALA A 404 22.39 12.80 -8.22
N LEU A 405 21.98 13.41 -9.34
CA LEU A 405 20.68 13.14 -9.97
C LEU A 405 20.59 11.72 -10.51
N LEU A 406 21.64 11.22 -11.18
CA LEU A 406 21.71 9.85 -11.67
C LEU A 406 21.59 8.85 -10.53
N MET A 407 22.31 9.08 -9.42
CA MET A 407 22.22 8.22 -8.24
C MET A 407 20.85 8.28 -7.58
N MET A 408 20.23 9.46 -7.48
CA MET A 408 18.86 9.60 -6.95
C MET A 408 17.85 8.83 -7.81
N ILE A 409 17.91 8.98 -9.14
CA ILE A 409 17.02 8.25 -10.05
C ILE A 409 17.25 6.74 -9.96
N TYR A 410 18.51 6.30 -9.90
CA TYR A 410 18.84 4.89 -9.72
C TYR A 410 18.28 4.34 -8.41
N MET A 411 18.43 5.06 -7.28
CA MET A 411 17.84 4.68 -6.01
C MET A 411 16.31 4.62 -6.09
N MET A 412 15.64 5.57 -6.76
CA MET A 412 14.19 5.53 -6.96
C MET A 412 13.74 4.29 -7.74
N LEU A 413 14.51 3.87 -8.75
CA LEU A 413 14.24 2.64 -9.50
C LEU A 413 14.38 1.38 -8.63
N LEU A 414 15.32 1.36 -7.68
CA LEU A 414 15.49 0.26 -6.73
C LEU A 414 14.43 0.26 -5.62
N MET A 415 14.02 1.44 -5.14
CA MET A 415 13.04 1.55 -4.05
C MET A 415 11.61 1.23 -4.50
N LYS A 416 11.26 1.41 -5.77
CA LYS A 416 9.94 1.05 -6.33
C LYS A 416 9.76 -0.46 -6.58
N VAL A 417 10.33 -1.31 -5.73
CA VAL A 417 9.97 -2.74 -5.66
C VAL A 417 8.68 -2.88 -4.86
N LYS A 418 7.57 -2.41 -5.44
CA LYS A 418 6.24 -2.98 -5.18
C LYS A 418 5.55 -3.12 -6.53
N LYS A 419 5.47 -4.37 -6.99
CA LYS A 419 4.65 -4.81 -8.13
C LYS A 419 3.19 -4.89 -7.73
#